data_AF-A0AAW2X6G3-F1
#
_entry.id   AF-A0AAW2X6G3-F1
#
_cell.length_a   1.000
_cell.length_b   1.000
_cell.length_c   1.000
_cell.angle_alpha   90.00
_cell.angle_beta   90.00
_cell.angle_gamma   90.00
#
_symmetry.space_group_name_H-M   'P 1'
#
loop_
_entity.id
_entity.type
_entity.pdbx_description
1 polymer ?
#
loop_
_entity_poly.entity_id
_entity_poly.type
_entity_poly.pdbx_seq_one_letter_code
_entity_poly.pdbx_strand_id
1 'polypeptide(L)'
;MLLFLKSTSRTVHHCHEEEGVQYKNLVYRVDNYTGRPDHTLLMDGLGNPIFTVCRRKKLGLVDNCWQVYEGEMDNNDINSSSKKPMFCVRKNTSIIRTKPSVLAYVSGGILSERGHTYTIEGSYVHRSCKILDETKRVVAEIKKKEALPGVYLLDQKCLI
;
A
#
# COMPACT_ATOMS: atom_id res chain seq x y z
N MET A 1 2.57 -2.91 4.43
CA MET A 1 1.83 -1.80 3.80
C MET A 1 0.39 -2.19 3.55
N LEU A 2 0.08 -3.25 2.79
CA LEU A 2 -1.31 -3.74 2.64
C LEU A 2 -1.81 -4.70 3.74
N LEU A 3 -1.02 -4.91 4.82
CA LEU A 3 -1.46 -5.73 5.95
C LEU A 3 -2.62 -5.12 6.75
N PHE A 4 -2.99 -3.86 6.46
CA PHE A 4 -4.15 -3.18 7.05
C PHE A 4 -5.46 -3.38 6.28
N LEU A 5 -5.43 -4.03 5.11
CA LEU A 5 -6.62 -4.21 4.25
C LEU A 5 -7.40 -5.49 4.58
N LYS A 6 -7.39 -5.94 5.84
CA LYS A 6 -8.31 -7.00 6.26
C LYS A 6 -9.65 -6.35 6.62
N SER A 7 -10.62 -6.52 5.72
CA SER A 7 -12.08 -6.53 5.93
C SER A 7 -12.64 -5.57 6.99
N THR A 8 -12.17 -4.33 7.01
CA THR A 8 -12.71 -3.26 7.85
C THR A 8 -12.53 -1.96 7.10
N SER A 9 -13.61 -1.18 6.97
CA SER A 9 -13.55 0.18 6.41
C SER A 9 -12.59 1.03 7.23
N ARG A 10 -11.66 1.72 6.56
CA ARG A 10 -10.61 2.53 7.18
C ARG A 10 -10.50 3.87 6.48
N THR A 11 -9.87 4.84 7.15
CA THR A 11 -9.54 6.13 6.56
C THR A 11 -8.05 6.43 6.73
N VAL A 12 -7.47 7.02 5.70
CA VAL A 12 -6.09 7.51 5.67
C VAL A 12 -6.15 9.02 5.73
N HIS A 13 -5.38 9.61 6.65
CA HIS A 13 -5.37 11.04 6.90
C HIS A 13 -3.96 11.58 6.80
N HIS A 14 -3.81 12.74 6.17
CA HIS A 14 -2.60 13.54 6.26
C HIS A 14 -2.64 14.28 7.60
N CYS A 15 -1.62 14.08 8.42
CA CYS A 15 -1.50 14.73 9.71
C CYS A 15 -0.47 15.85 9.60
N HIS A 16 -0.86 17.07 9.95
CA HIS A 16 0.04 18.20 10.10
C HIS A 16 -0.10 18.78 11.50
N GLU A 17 1.00 19.29 12.05
CA GLU A 17 1.04 19.89 13.38
C GLU A 17 1.46 21.35 13.24
N GLU A 18 0.63 22.24 13.76
CA GLU A 18 0.87 23.69 13.75
C GLU A 18 0.54 24.20 15.15
N GLU A 19 1.50 24.88 15.78
CA GLU A 19 1.36 25.41 17.16
C GLU A 19 0.93 24.37 18.22
N GLY A 20 1.35 23.11 18.05
CA GLY A 20 0.97 22.01 18.96
C GLY A 20 -0.45 21.48 18.77
N VAL A 21 -1.17 21.97 17.74
CA VAL A 21 -2.49 21.49 17.36
C VAL A 21 -2.36 20.51 16.19
N GLN A 22 -2.90 19.31 16.37
CA GLN A 22 -2.88 18.26 15.34
C GLN A 22 -4.09 18.38 14.40
N TYR A 23 -3.84 18.75 13.15
CA TYR A 23 -4.82 18.74 12.08
C TYR A 23 -4.78 17.43 11.29
N LYS A 24 -5.94 16.96 10.83
CA LYS A 24 -6.09 15.73 10.05
C LYS A 24 -6.98 15.96 8.85
N ASN A 25 -6.41 15.79 7.67
CA ASN A 25 -7.15 15.91 6.41
C ASN A 25 -7.33 14.52 5.81
N LEU A 26 -8.58 14.15 5.49
CA LEU A 26 -8.89 12.88 4.85
C LEU A 26 -8.21 12.83 3.47
N VAL A 27 -7.38 11.81 3.26
CA VAL A 27 -6.72 11.55 1.97
C VAL A 27 -7.48 10.46 1.22
N TYR A 28 -7.73 9.33 1.89
CA TYR A 28 -8.46 8.21 1.30
C TYR A 28 -9.43 7.59 2.29
N ARG A 29 -10.63 7.27 1.82
CA ARG A 29 -11.46 6.21 2.39
C ARG A 29 -11.00 4.89 1.78
N VAL A 30 -10.80 3.87 2.61
CA VAL A 30 -10.27 2.57 2.23
C VAL A 30 -11.30 1.52 2.57
N ASP A 31 -11.90 0.90 1.56
CA ASP A 31 -12.99 -0.05 1.78
C ASP A 31 -12.99 -1.17 0.74
N ASN A 32 -13.81 -2.17 1.00
CA ASN A 32 -14.11 -3.28 0.11
C ASN A 32 -15.63 -3.42 -0.08
N TYR A 33 -16.28 -2.34 -0.55
CA TYR A 33 -17.72 -2.32 -0.81
C TYR A 33 -18.16 -3.36 -1.85
N THR A 34 -17.24 -3.83 -2.70
CA THR A 34 -17.55 -4.79 -3.77
C THR A 34 -17.86 -6.20 -3.25
N GLY A 35 -17.69 -6.46 -1.94
CA GLY A 35 -17.86 -7.79 -1.36
C GLY A 35 -16.79 -8.80 -1.82
N ARG A 36 -15.75 -8.34 -2.51
CA ARG A 36 -14.70 -9.19 -3.08
C ARG A 36 -13.45 -9.13 -2.21
N PRO A 37 -13.08 -10.19 -1.49
CA PRO A 37 -11.99 -10.14 -0.51
C PRO A 37 -10.61 -9.79 -1.11
N ASP A 38 -10.46 -9.91 -2.42
CA ASP A 38 -9.22 -9.64 -3.13
C ASP A 38 -9.14 -8.21 -3.69
N HIS A 39 -10.19 -7.37 -3.54
CA HIS A 39 -10.21 -5.99 -4.00
C HIS A 39 -10.28 -5.00 -2.83
N THR A 40 -9.71 -3.83 -3.03
CA THR A 40 -9.83 -2.70 -2.11
C THR A 40 -9.87 -1.41 -2.91
N LEU A 41 -10.84 -0.57 -2.61
CA LEU A 41 -11.00 0.75 -3.21
C LEU A 41 -10.39 1.81 -2.28
N LEU A 42 -9.65 2.73 -2.89
CA LEU A 42 -9.21 3.98 -2.28
C LEU A 42 -10.07 5.08 -2.89
N MET A 43 -10.94 5.69 -2.08
CA MET A 43 -11.89 6.71 -2.51
C MET A 43 -11.55 8.07 -1.93
N ASP A 44 -12.00 9.13 -2.59
CA ASP A 44 -11.98 10.49 -2.06
C ASP A 44 -12.98 10.68 -0.89
N GLY A 45 -13.10 11.91 -0.39
CA GLY A 45 -14.06 12.26 0.66
C GLY A 45 -15.53 12.13 0.26
N LEU A 46 -15.84 12.26 -1.03
CA LEU A 46 -17.19 12.15 -1.59
C LEU A 46 -17.60 10.70 -1.85
N GLY A 47 -16.64 9.78 -1.87
CA GLY A 47 -16.84 8.36 -2.16
C GLY A 47 -16.51 7.97 -3.60
N ASN A 48 -15.90 8.85 -4.39
CA ASN A 48 -15.47 8.50 -5.75
C ASN A 48 -14.20 7.63 -5.69
N PRO A 49 -14.15 6.50 -6.41
CA PRO A 49 -12.99 5.62 -6.44
C PRO A 49 -11.84 6.27 -7.22
N ILE A 50 -10.71 6.52 -6.53
CA ILE A 50 -9.48 7.05 -7.12
C ILE A 50 -8.58 5.91 -7.58
N PHE A 51 -8.42 4.88 -6.75
CA PHE A 51 -7.60 3.71 -7.08
C PHE A 51 -8.28 2.41 -6.68
N THR A 52 -8.06 1.37 -7.48
CA THR A 52 -8.41 -0.01 -7.13
C THR A 52 -7.14 -0.82 -6.90
N VAL A 53 -7.05 -1.44 -5.73
CA VAL A 53 -5.98 -2.37 -5.39
C VAL A 53 -6.52 -3.79 -5.45
N CYS A 54 -5.96 -4.59 -6.35
CA CYS A 54 -6.37 -5.97 -6.58
C CYS A 54 -5.26 -6.94 -6.17
N ARG A 55 -5.63 -8.04 -5.52
CA ARG A 55 -4.75 -9.17 -5.27
C ARG A 55 -4.88 -10.16 -6.41
N ARG A 56 -3.85 -10.23 -7.27
CA ARG A 56 -3.78 -11.25 -8.32
C ARG A 56 -3.13 -12.51 -7.77
N LYS A 57 -3.91 -13.60 -7.78
CA LYS A 57 -3.42 -14.97 -7.50
C LYS A 57 -3.45 -15.73 -8.82
N LYS A 58 -2.28 -16.00 -9.40
CA LYS A 58 -2.19 -16.98 -10.49
C LYS A 58 -2.01 -18.37 -9.88
N LEU A 59 -2.55 -19.41 -10.52
CA LEU A 59 -2.42 -20.80 -10.07
C LEU A 59 -0.90 -21.14 -9.96
N GLY A 60 -0.39 -21.24 -8.74
CA GLY A 60 1.04 -21.48 -8.44
C GLY A 60 1.57 -20.70 -7.24
N LEU A 61 2.65 -21.19 -6.61
CA LEU A 61 3.23 -20.64 -5.38
C LEU A 61 4.05 -19.34 -5.57
N VAL A 62 4.29 -18.91 -6.82
CA VAL A 62 5.33 -17.93 -7.16
C VAL A 62 4.79 -16.55 -7.57
N ASP A 63 3.55 -16.45 -8.05
CA ASP A 63 3.03 -15.21 -8.65
C ASP A 63 1.87 -14.57 -7.86
N ASN A 64 2.05 -14.44 -6.54
CA ASN A 64 1.18 -13.62 -5.72
C ASN A 64 1.64 -12.16 -5.78
N CYS A 65 0.89 -11.31 -6.48
CA CYS A 65 1.18 -9.88 -6.56
C CYS A 65 -0.05 -9.04 -6.27
N TRP A 66 0.21 -7.83 -5.77
CA TRP A 66 -0.80 -6.79 -5.67
C TRP A 66 -0.65 -5.86 -6.86
N GLN A 67 -1.77 -5.46 -7.44
CA GLN A 67 -1.82 -4.59 -8.60
C GLN A 67 -2.64 -3.36 -8.23
N VAL A 68 -2.18 -2.18 -8.65
CA VAL A 68 -2.87 -0.91 -8.44
C VAL A 68 -3.31 -0.38 -9.80
N TYR A 69 -4.60 -0.07 -9.90
CA TYR A 69 -5.23 0.50 -11.08
C TYR A 69 -5.81 1.86 -10.74
N GLU A 70 -5.82 2.75 -11.72
CA GLU A 70 -6.52 4.03 -11.63
C GLU A 70 -8.03 3.82 -11.81
N GLY A 71 -8.82 4.52 -10.99
CA GLY A 71 -10.28 4.46 -11.00
C GLY A 71 -10.86 3.15 -10.49
N GLU A 72 -12.16 2.96 -10.75
CA GLU A 72 -12.87 1.72 -10.48
C GLU A 72 -12.60 0.67 -11.56
N MET A 73 -12.50 -0.58 -11.12
CA MET A 73 -12.24 -1.72 -11.98
C MET A 73 -13.42 -2.68 -11.97
N ASP A 74 -14.03 -2.87 -13.14
CA ASP A 74 -15.12 -3.84 -13.32
C ASP A 74 -14.60 -5.28 -13.43
N ASN A 75 -15.50 -6.25 -13.22
CA ASN A 75 -15.21 -7.69 -13.34
C ASN A 75 -14.57 -8.06 -14.68
N ASN A 76 -15.03 -7.41 -15.76
CA ASN A 76 -14.59 -7.71 -17.11
C ASN A 76 -13.18 -7.18 -17.38
N ASP A 77 -12.76 -6.12 -16.68
CA ASP A 77 -11.47 -5.44 -16.91
C ASP A 77 -10.28 -6.17 -16.27
N ILE A 78 -10.51 -7.00 -15.25
CA ILE A 78 -9.43 -7.67 -14.49
C ILE A 78 -8.94 -8.94 -15.19
N ASN A 79 -9.87 -9.61 -15.86
CA ASN A 79 -9.59 -10.79 -16.68
C ASN A 79 -9.34 -10.44 -18.14
N SER A 80 -9.86 -9.30 -18.63
CA SER A 80 -9.48 -8.80 -19.95
C SER A 80 -8.15 -8.05 -19.85
N SER A 81 -7.25 -8.32 -20.79
CA SER A 81 -5.92 -7.72 -20.85
C SER A 81 -5.93 -6.21 -21.23
N SER A 82 -7.07 -5.52 -21.11
CA SER A 82 -7.30 -4.19 -21.70
C SER A 82 -6.67 -3.06 -20.88
N LYS A 83 -6.71 -3.14 -19.54
CA LYS A 83 -6.14 -2.12 -18.64
C LYS A 83 -4.86 -2.63 -17.98
N LYS A 84 -3.77 -1.87 -18.16
CA LYS A 84 -2.47 -2.15 -17.52
C LYS A 84 -2.46 -1.57 -16.10
N PRO A 85 -1.93 -2.29 -15.09
CA PRO A 85 -1.79 -1.74 -13.75
C PRO A 85 -0.77 -0.60 -13.75
N MET A 86 -1.00 0.45 -12.96
CA MET A 86 -0.01 1.51 -12.71
C MET A 86 1.19 0.97 -11.94
N PHE A 87 0.93 0.09 -10.96
CA PHE A 87 1.96 -0.52 -10.13
C PHE A 87 1.67 -1.98 -9.85
N CYS A 88 2.74 -2.78 -9.79
CA CYS A 88 2.71 -4.15 -9.29
C CYS A 88 3.62 -4.27 -8.06
N VAL A 89 3.10 -4.81 -6.97
CA VAL A 89 3.87 -5.07 -5.75
C VAL A 89 3.98 -6.58 -5.54
N ARG A 90 5.20 -7.10 -5.60
CA ARG A 90 5.51 -8.51 -5.38
C ARG A 90 6.18 -8.67 -4.02
N LYS A 91 5.66 -9.58 -3.21
CA LYS A 91 6.30 -9.94 -1.94
C LYS A 91 7.63 -10.63 -2.23
N ASN A 92 8.68 -10.28 -1.49
CA ASN A 92 9.92 -11.03 -1.55
C ASN A 92 9.72 -12.39 -0.85
N THR A 93 9.71 -13.48 -1.61
CA THR A 93 9.54 -14.86 -1.13
C THR A 93 10.85 -15.66 -1.18
N SER A 94 11.97 -15.03 -1.52
CA SER A 94 13.25 -15.72 -1.63
C SER A 94 13.62 -16.38 -0.30
N ILE A 95 13.66 -17.71 -0.30
CA ILE A 95 14.12 -18.52 0.84
C ILE A 95 15.62 -18.27 1.08
N ILE A 96 16.36 -17.92 0.02
CA ILE A 96 17.77 -17.55 0.07
C ILE A 96 17.87 -16.07 0.48
N ARG A 97 18.29 -15.81 1.71
CA ARG A 97 18.37 -14.49 2.37
C ARG A 97 19.53 -13.63 1.84
N THR A 98 19.61 -13.36 0.54
CA THR A 98 20.66 -12.45 0.02
C THR A 98 20.46 -11.01 0.49
N LYS A 99 19.20 -10.59 0.77
CA LYS A 99 18.86 -9.28 1.34
C LYS A 99 17.71 -9.42 2.36
N PRO A 100 17.98 -9.80 3.62
CA PRO A 100 16.94 -10.05 4.62
C PRO A 100 16.10 -8.81 4.98
N SER A 101 16.59 -7.60 4.67
CA SER A 101 15.85 -6.36 4.89
C SER A 101 14.72 -6.13 3.88
N VAL A 102 14.77 -6.73 2.69
CA VAL A 102 13.81 -6.46 1.60
C VAL A 102 12.56 -7.30 1.75
N LEU A 103 11.43 -6.64 1.99
CA LEU A 103 10.11 -7.22 2.20
C LEU A 103 9.32 -7.41 0.90
N ALA A 104 9.46 -6.47 -0.04
CA ALA A 104 8.73 -6.46 -1.30
C ALA A 104 9.42 -5.60 -2.36
N TYR A 105 9.05 -5.86 -3.61
CA TYR A 105 9.48 -5.10 -4.77
C TYR A 105 8.28 -4.46 -5.45
N VAL A 106 8.43 -3.22 -5.92
CA VAL A 106 7.41 -2.48 -6.67
C VAL A 106 7.92 -2.22 -8.08
N SER A 107 7.13 -2.52 -9.09
CA SER A 107 7.38 -2.17 -10.49
C SER A 107 6.26 -1.30 -11.04
N GLY A 108 6.61 -0.26 -11.81
CA GLY A 108 5.65 0.56 -12.55
C GLY A 108 5.19 -0.14 -13.84
N GLY A 109 3.89 -0.14 -14.11
CA GLY A 109 3.32 -0.73 -15.31
C GLY A 109 3.18 0.31 -16.41
N ILE A 110 4.10 0.22 -17.37
CA ILE A 110 4.04 0.57 -18.81
C ILE A 110 5.47 0.46 -19.38
N LEU A 111 6.53 0.59 -18.57
CA LEU A 111 7.90 0.77 -19.09
C LEU A 111 9.05 0.14 -18.29
N SER A 112 8.82 -0.84 -17.41
CA SER A 112 9.94 -1.51 -16.74
C SER A 112 10.14 -2.95 -17.21
N GLU A 113 10.68 -3.09 -18.43
CA GLU A 113 11.35 -4.32 -18.87
C GLU A 113 12.70 -4.52 -18.14
N ARG A 114 13.16 -3.55 -17.33
CA ARG A 114 14.53 -3.54 -16.79
C ARG A 114 14.68 -3.29 -15.28
N GLY A 115 13.65 -3.48 -14.46
CA GLY A 115 13.86 -3.48 -13.00
C GLY A 115 12.68 -3.12 -12.11
N HIS A 116 12.88 -3.25 -10.80
CA HIS A 116 11.95 -2.76 -9.80
C HIS A 116 12.22 -1.27 -9.57
N THR A 117 11.18 -0.44 -9.66
CA THR A 117 11.27 1.02 -9.45
C THR A 117 11.44 1.37 -7.98
N TYR A 118 10.85 0.56 -7.09
CA TYR A 118 11.00 0.75 -5.65
C TYR A 118 11.23 -0.57 -4.92
N THR A 119 11.91 -0.48 -3.78
CA THR A 119 12.08 -1.57 -2.81
C THR A 119 11.46 -1.19 -1.48
N ILE A 120 10.72 -2.13 -0.88
CA ILE A 120 10.19 -1.96 0.47
C ILE A 120 11.09 -2.75 1.42
N GLU A 121 11.73 -2.06 2.35
CA GLU A 121 12.64 -2.65 3.32
C GLU A 121 12.14 -2.47 4.76
N GLY A 122 12.70 -3.21 5.73
CA GLY A 122 12.46 -3.04 7.16
C GLY A 122 11.55 -4.11 7.77
N SER A 123 10.62 -3.72 8.65
CA SER A 123 9.72 -4.67 9.31
C SER A 123 8.29 -4.14 9.47
N TYR A 124 7.32 -4.92 8.99
CA TYR A 124 5.90 -4.58 9.19
C TYR A 124 5.49 -4.64 10.66
N VAL A 125 5.99 -5.64 11.40
CA VAL A 125 5.65 -5.84 12.83
C VAL A 125 6.19 -4.69 13.67
N HIS A 126 7.43 -4.28 13.41
CA HIS A 126 8.08 -3.20 14.15
C HIS A 126 7.72 -1.80 13.63
N ARG A 127 6.92 -1.70 12.55
CA ARG A 127 6.51 -0.43 11.92
C ARG A 127 7.70 0.44 11.54
N SER A 128 8.68 -0.18 10.89
CA SER A 128 9.94 0.45 10.47
C SER A 128 10.17 0.27 8.97
N CYS A 129 9.08 0.18 8.20
CA CYS A 129 9.18 -0.03 6.76
C CYS A 129 9.62 1.24 6.06
N LYS A 130 10.51 1.11 5.08
CA LYS A 130 10.96 2.20 4.21
C LYS A 130 10.67 1.83 2.77
N ILE A 131 10.24 2.80 1.98
CA ILE A 131 10.16 2.69 0.52
C ILE A 131 11.39 3.41 -0.02
N LEU A 132 12.21 2.67 -0.77
CA LEU A 132 13.42 3.18 -1.38
C LEU A 132 13.26 3.19 -2.89
N ASP A 133 13.72 4.24 -3.54
CA ASP A 133 13.84 4.30 -5.01
C ASP A 133 15.02 3.45 -5.53
N GLU A 134 15.24 3.49 -6.84
CA GLU A 134 16.33 2.80 -7.52
C GLU A 134 17.74 3.27 -7.07
N THR A 135 17.85 4.51 -6.61
CA THR A 135 19.09 5.10 -6.08
C THR A 135 19.31 4.82 -4.59
N LYS A 136 18.43 4.00 -3.98
CA LYS A 136 18.42 3.69 -2.54
C LYS A 136 18.14 4.89 -1.63
N ARG A 137 17.49 5.92 -2.16
CA ARG A 137 16.98 7.04 -1.35
C ARG A 137 15.62 6.67 -0.78
N VAL A 138 15.38 7.04 0.48
CA VAL A 138 14.09 6.84 1.15
C VAL A 138 13.10 7.87 0.63
N VAL A 139 12.03 7.40 -0.02
CA VAL A 139 10.95 8.26 -0.56
C VAL A 139 9.70 8.25 0.32
N ALA A 140 9.55 7.25 1.19
CA ALA A 140 8.52 7.20 2.22
C ALA A 140 8.96 6.28 3.36
N GLU A 141 8.48 6.55 4.58
CA GLU A 141 8.81 5.75 5.76
C GLU A 141 7.60 5.60 6.67
N ILE A 142 7.36 4.37 7.09
CA ILE A 142 6.39 4.08 8.14
C ILE A 142 7.03 4.39 9.49
N LYS A 143 6.43 5.31 10.24
CA LYS A 143 6.82 5.62 11.63
C LYS A 143 5.70 5.32 12.61
N LYS A 144 6.09 4.98 13.84
CA LYS A 144 5.15 4.90 14.97
C LYS A 144 4.67 6.31 15.29
N LYS A 145 3.37 6.47 15.48
CA LYS A 145 2.84 7.73 16.03
C LYS A 145 3.35 7.87 17.46
N GLU A 146 4.03 8.97 17.74
CA GLU A 146 4.43 9.34 19.10
C GLU A 146 3.21 9.90 19.83
N ALA A 147 3.03 9.46 21.08
CA ALA A 147 2.00 9.99 21.95
C ALA A 147 2.52 11.27 22.58
N LEU A 148 1.68 12.31 22.64
CA LEU A 148 1.93 13.42 23.55
C LEU A 148 1.94 12.88 24.99
N PRO A 149 2.77 13.44 25.89
CA PRO A 149 2.77 13.06 27.30
C PRO A 149 1.34 13.10 27.85
N GLY A 150 0.84 11.96 28.36
CA GLY A 150 -0.50 11.86 28.94
C GLY A 150 -1.64 11.44 28.00
N VAL A 151 -1.39 11.21 26.69
CA VAL A 151 -2.41 10.73 25.75
C VAL A 151 -2.18 9.27 25.38
N TYR A 152 -3.05 8.37 25.83
CA TYR A 152 -3.03 6.97 25.38
C TYR A 152 -3.55 6.86 23.94
N LEU A 153 -2.69 6.45 23.01
CA LEU A 153 -3.09 6.17 21.63
C LEU A 153 -3.86 4.85 21.58
N LEU A 154 -5.20 4.93 21.68
CA LEU A 154 -6.11 3.79 21.54
C LEU A 154 -6.03 3.13 20.15
N ASP A 155 -5.54 3.86 19.15
CA ASP A 155 -5.33 3.32 17.80
C ASP A 155 -3.85 3.16 17.46
N GLN A 156 -3.55 1.98 16.94
CA GLN A 156 -2.32 1.57 16.28
C GLN A 156 -2.09 2.33 14.95
N LYS A 157 -1.99 3.67 14.98
CA LYS A 157 -1.78 4.55 13.81
C LYS A 157 -0.29 4.60 13.44
N CYS A 158 0.02 4.41 12.16
CA CYS A 158 1.33 4.74 11.60
C CYS A 158 1.19 6.00 10.74
N LEU A 159 2.25 6.80 10.70
CA LEU A 159 2.43 7.84 9.69
C LEU A 159 3.22 7.22 8.53
N ILE A 160 2.85 7.56 7.28
CA ILE A 160 3.55 7.17 6.04
C ILE A 160 4.09 8.44 5.41
#